data_AF-A0A8T7EWA5-F1
#
_entry.id   AF-A0A8T7EWA5-F1
#
_cell.length_a   1.000
_cell.length_b   1.000
_cell.length_c   1.000
_cell.angle_alpha   90.00
_cell.angle_beta   90.00
_cell.angle_gamma   90.00
#
_symmetry.space_group_name_H-M   'P 1'
#
loop_
_entity.id
_entity.type
_entity.pdbx_description
1 polymer ?
#
loop_
_entity_poly.entity_id
_entity_poly.type
_entity_poly.pdbx_seq_one_letter_code
_entity_poly.pdbx_strand_id
1 'polypeptide(L)'
;MYQLYAWHVDSGDLRQITNAPAGVVFGGLSPDGKYIYYLRDEKGNEPGHFVRVPFEAAVDTVPEDLTPDMPPYASFSISQSLNGAKLGFSTGGNDGFTLWVMDVAPDGSLSAPAALYKSARLTFGPTLSANGEWALVTSAERSEKMNYSVYSLRTSAPGEIVHVLQDDDASIQPLGFAPVQGDTRVLATTNVTGFDRPVIWDAATGLREDFPLNDLEGDVSPVAWSPDGKRFMLNQMVGAHYQLYEYDLDRSTLTKLNHPGGSYYAGYYFDDETFYTSKTDAQNPTQVIALNPRTGALKHVVLKAGDAPASRPMRSVTFPSTDGATIQAWIATPDGDGPWPTILETHGGPTAVKTDSYSAFMQAWLDHGYAFCSVNYRGSVSFGRQFEQAIWGNLGDLEVDDMAAAYQWLVANGIAQPDAVLLTGGSYGGYLTLQGLGRRPELWAGGMAVVAIADWTLMYEDQAETLRGYQRSLFGGTPDELARTARQEQPDHLRGANPRAGAGNPRQQRHPLSSPPDARVRGQAQKPR
;
A
#
# COMPACT_ATOMS: atom_id res chain seq x y z
N MET A 1 1.61 1.40 20.32
CA MET A 1 1.52 0.17 19.50
C MET A 1 0.07 -0.16 19.32
N TYR A 2 -0.31 -0.60 18.13
CA TYR A 2 -1.72 -0.84 17.79
C TYR A 2 -2.26 -2.06 18.54
N GLN A 3 -3.54 -2.02 18.87
CA GLN A 3 -4.30 -3.12 19.46
C GLN A 3 -5.64 -3.20 18.73
N LEU A 4 -6.28 -4.36 18.79
CA LEU A 4 -7.63 -4.52 18.28
C LEU A 4 -8.63 -3.97 19.29
N TYR A 5 -9.64 -3.27 18.76
CA TYR A 5 -10.80 -2.80 19.48
C TYR A 5 -12.05 -3.25 18.75
N ALA A 6 -13.07 -3.67 19.50
CA ALA A 6 -14.41 -3.91 18.99
C ALA A 6 -15.25 -2.67 19.25
N TRP A 7 -15.98 -2.22 18.23
CA TRP A 7 -16.84 -1.06 18.31
C TRP A 7 -18.28 -1.47 18.10
N HIS A 8 -19.14 -1.19 19.07
CA HIS A 8 -20.57 -1.43 18.98
C HIS A 8 -21.25 -0.18 18.41
N VAL A 9 -21.71 -0.25 17.15
CA VAL A 9 -22.18 0.93 16.39
C VAL A 9 -23.35 1.64 17.08
N ASP A 10 -24.34 0.90 17.59
CA ASP A 10 -25.57 1.49 18.15
C ASP A 10 -25.35 2.21 19.48
N SER A 11 -24.43 1.71 20.32
CA SER A 11 -24.15 2.29 21.64
C SER A 11 -22.97 3.27 21.59
N GLY A 12 -22.10 3.15 20.58
CA GLY A 12 -20.83 3.86 20.48
C GLY A 12 -19.72 3.26 21.34
N ASP A 13 -19.96 2.14 22.04
CA ASP A 13 -18.98 1.55 22.94
C ASP A 13 -17.77 0.99 22.19
N LEU A 14 -16.58 1.43 22.59
CA LEU A 14 -15.30 0.96 22.07
C LEU A 14 -14.58 0.14 23.13
N ARG A 15 -14.47 -1.18 22.93
CA ARG A 15 -13.86 -2.12 23.87
C ARG A 15 -12.55 -2.66 23.33
N GLN A 16 -11.50 -2.63 24.14
CA GLN A 16 -10.22 -3.23 23.81
C GLN A 16 -10.32 -4.77 23.80
N ILE A 17 -9.79 -5.40 22.75
CA ILE A 17 -9.81 -6.85 22.55
C ILE A 17 -8.45 -7.47 22.83
N THR A 18 -7.37 -6.78 22.47
CA THR A 18 -6.01 -7.30 22.66
C THR A 18 -5.19 -6.38 23.54
N ASN A 19 -4.32 -6.96 24.36
CA ASN A 19 -3.32 -6.24 25.15
C ASN A 19 -1.94 -6.91 24.97
N ALA A 20 -1.49 -7.02 23.72
CA ALA A 20 -0.23 -7.67 23.41
C ALA A 20 0.94 -6.68 23.57
N PRO A 21 2.04 -7.04 24.27
CA PRO A 21 3.20 -6.18 24.40
C PRO A 21 3.88 -5.78 23.10
N ALA A 22 3.63 -6.49 21.98
CA ALA A 22 4.11 -6.18 20.63
C ALA A 22 3.05 -5.47 19.76
N GLY A 23 1.82 -5.36 20.25
CA GLY A 23 0.67 -4.91 19.47
C GLY A 23 0.04 -6.01 18.61
N VAL A 24 -1.16 -5.74 18.13
CA VAL A 24 -1.88 -6.55 17.14
C VAL A 24 -2.47 -5.56 16.13
N VAL A 25 -2.11 -5.71 14.85
CA VAL A 25 -2.41 -4.71 13.82
C VAL A 25 -3.58 -5.15 12.92
N PHE A 26 -3.77 -6.45 12.74
CA PHE A 26 -4.82 -7.00 11.88
C PHE A 26 -5.78 -7.88 12.67
N GLY A 27 -7.07 -7.74 12.36
CA GLY A 27 -8.12 -8.60 12.87
C GLY A 27 -9.31 -8.62 11.91
N GLY A 28 -10.09 -9.69 11.97
CA GLY A 28 -11.30 -9.88 11.16
C GLY A 28 -12.47 -10.30 12.03
N LEU A 29 -13.69 -9.93 11.63
CA LEU A 29 -14.92 -10.36 12.27
C LEU A 29 -15.51 -11.55 11.52
N SER A 30 -16.09 -12.52 12.24
CA SER A 30 -16.91 -13.55 11.60
C SER A 30 -18.13 -12.90 10.93
N PRO A 31 -18.66 -13.45 9.82
CA PRO A 31 -19.85 -12.91 9.14
C PRO A 31 -21.10 -12.83 10.03
N ASP A 32 -21.21 -13.71 11.02
CA ASP A 32 -22.30 -13.70 12.01
C ASP A 32 -22.04 -12.77 13.21
N GLY A 33 -20.89 -12.08 13.23
CA GLY A 33 -20.50 -11.14 14.27
C GLY A 33 -20.10 -11.76 15.60
N LYS A 34 -20.02 -13.10 15.71
CA LYS A 34 -19.77 -13.77 16.99
C LYS A 34 -18.30 -13.86 17.39
N TYR A 35 -17.38 -13.85 16.45
CA TYR A 35 -15.95 -14.05 16.71
C TYR A 35 -15.08 -12.98 16.08
N ILE A 36 -13.98 -12.66 16.74
CA ILE A 36 -12.89 -11.84 16.23
C ILE A 36 -11.68 -12.75 16.05
N TYR A 37 -11.12 -12.76 14.85
CA TYR A 37 -9.94 -13.52 14.46
C TYR A 37 -8.73 -12.60 14.35
N TYR A 38 -7.56 -13.07 14.78
CA TYR A 38 -6.31 -12.35 14.59
C TYR A 38 -5.10 -13.29 14.67
N LEU A 39 -3.98 -12.88 14.08
CA LEU A 39 -2.71 -13.59 14.22
C LEU A 39 -2.08 -13.21 15.55
N ARG A 40 -1.75 -14.19 16.37
CA ARG A 40 -1.03 -14.01 17.63
C ARG A 40 0.40 -14.50 17.47
N ASP A 41 1.34 -13.56 17.43
CA ASP A 41 2.77 -13.83 17.40
C ASP A 41 3.42 -13.74 18.79
N GLU A 42 4.73 -14.00 18.85
CA GLU A 42 5.52 -13.82 20.05
C GLU A 42 6.51 -12.66 19.90
N LYS A 43 6.22 -11.56 20.61
CA LYS A 43 7.11 -10.38 20.71
C LYS A 43 7.31 -9.63 19.39
N GLY A 44 6.34 -9.69 18.46
CA GLY A 44 6.44 -8.96 17.20
C GLY A 44 7.47 -9.57 16.27
N ASN A 45 7.62 -10.90 16.30
CA ASN A 45 8.54 -11.62 15.44
C ASN A 45 7.92 -11.99 14.09
N GLU A 46 6.60 -11.81 13.91
CA GLU A 46 5.73 -12.15 12.77
C GLU A 46 5.20 -13.59 12.69
N PRO A 47 5.97 -14.67 12.92
CA PRO A 47 5.42 -16.01 13.02
C PRO A 47 4.59 -16.24 14.28
N GLY A 48 3.37 -16.70 14.09
CA GLY A 48 2.40 -16.95 15.14
C GLY A 48 1.33 -17.94 14.71
N HIS A 49 0.24 -18.01 15.47
CA HIS A 49 -0.94 -18.82 15.17
C HIS A 49 -2.15 -17.90 15.00
N PHE A 50 -3.08 -18.24 14.10
CA PHE A 50 -4.39 -17.63 14.14
C PHE A 50 -5.13 -18.08 15.38
N VAL A 51 -5.74 -17.10 16.05
CA VAL A 51 -6.56 -17.31 17.22
C VAL A 51 -7.91 -16.61 17.06
N ARG A 52 -8.90 -17.00 17.85
CA ARG A 52 -10.18 -16.29 17.95
C ARG A 52 -10.62 -16.02 19.37
N VAL A 53 -11.43 -14.99 19.53
CA VAL A 53 -12.19 -14.68 20.76
C VAL A 53 -13.64 -14.39 20.40
N PRO A 54 -14.61 -14.64 21.31
CA PRO A 54 -15.96 -14.11 21.15
C PRO A 54 -15.92 -12.59 20.97
N PHE A 55 -16.84 -12.02 20.19
CA PHE A 55 -16.93 -10.57 20.01
C PHE A 55 -17.04 -9.85 21.36
N GLU A 56 -17.81 -10.41 22.30
CA GLU A 56 -18.01 -9.89 23.66
C GLU A 56 -16.91 -10.21 24.67
N ALA A 57 -15.78 -10.76 24.23
CA ALA A 57 -14.68 -11.14 25.11
C ALA A 57 -14.05 -9.95 25.86
N ALA A 58 -13.77 -10.12 27.15
CA ALA A 58 -12.92 -9.17 27.87
C ALA A 58 -11.48 -9.19 27.32
N VAL A 59 -10.74 -8.09 27.48
CA VAL A 59 -9.35 -7.94 26.97
C VAL A 59 -8.38 -9.04 27.44
N ASP A 60 -8.62 -9.62 28.62
CA ASP A 60 -7.78 -10.67 29.21
C ASP A 60 -8.29 -12.09 28.88
N THR A 61 -9.28 -12.22 28.00
CA THR A 61 -9.79 -13.53 27.56
C THR A 61 -8.68 -14.29 26.84
N VAL A 62 -8.41 -15.52 27.28
CA VAL A 62 -7.46 -16.39 26.60
C VAL A 62 -8.07 -16.77 25.24
N PRO A 63 -7.41 -16.44 24.12
CA PRO A 63 -7.96 -16.73 22.81
C PRO A 63 -7.82 -18.22 22.48
N GLU A 64 -8.77 -18.74 21.72
CA GLU A 64 -8.75 -20.12 21.20
C GLU A 64 -7.78 -20.19 20.02
N ASP A 65 -6.80 -21.09 20.09
CA ASP A 65 -5.87 -21.38 19.00
C ASP A 65 -6.55 -22.22 17.93
N LEU A 66 -6.55 -21.75 16.68
CA LEU A 66 -7.20 -22.45 15.57
C LEU A 66 -6.32 -23.57 15.00
N THR A 67 -5.02 -23.54 15.27
CA THR A 67 -4.03 -24.43 14.68
C THR A 67 -3.02 -24.93 15.74
N PRO A 68 -3.45 -25.48 16.88
CA PRO A 68 -2.56 -25.84 17.99
C PRO A 68 -1.55 -26.93 17.64
N ASP A 69 -1.84 -27.75 16.63
CA ASP A 69 -0.99 -28.85 16.17
C ASP A 69 0.00 -28.45 15.07
N MET A 70 -0.02 -27.18 14.64
CA MET A 70 0.91 -26.65 13.64
C MET A 70 2.10 -25.95 14.31
N PRO A 71 3.29 -25.93 13.68
CA PRO A 71 4.34 -25.01 14.09
C PRO A 71 3.94 -23.55 13.81
N PRO A 72 4.53 -22.56 14.50
CA PRO A 72 4.29 -21.16 14.20
C PRO A 72 4.60 -20.79 12.75
N TYR A 73 3.76 -19.95 12.15
CA TYR A 73 3.83 -19.57 10.75
C TYR A 73 3.64 -18.07 10.56
N ALA A 74 4.25 -17.52 9.51
CA ALA A 74 3.88 -16.20 9.04
C ALA A 74 2.55 -16.31 8.28
N SER A 75 1.68 -15.31 8.41
CA SER A 75 0.44 -15.26 7.63
C SER A 75 0.02 -13.84 7.32
N PHE A 76 -0.67 -13.69 6.19
CA PHE A 76 -1.16 -12.41 5.69
C PHE A 76 -2.69 -12.37 5.54
N SER A 77 -3.38 -13.50 5.71
CA SER A 77 -4.80 -13.58 5.38
C SER A 77 -5.55 -14.67 6.16
N ILE A 78 -6.74 -14.27 6.62
CA ILE A 78 -7.80 -15.14 7.09
C ILE A 78 -9.11 -14.66 6.45
N SER A 79 -9.97 -15.58 6.03
CA SER A 79 -11.25 -15.30 5.41
C SER A 79 -12.30 -16.31 5.88
N GLN A 80 -13.57 -15.91 5.91
CA GLN A 80 -14.68 -16.80 6.20
C GLN A 80 -15.77 -16.60 5.14
N SER A 81 -16.39 -17.69 4.68
CA SER A 81 -17.53 -17.60 3.76
C SER A 81 -18.70 -16.88 4.43
N LEU A 82 -19.48 -16.10 3.67
CA LEU A 82 -20.57 -15.27 4.22
C LEU A 82 -21.65 -16.09 4.95
N ASN A 83 -21.89 -17.34 4.52
CA ASN A 83 -22.78 -18.28 5.23
C ASN A 83 -22.18 -18.87 6.52
N GLY A 84 -20.93 -18.54 6.85
CA GLY A 84 -20.22 -18.98 8.04
C GLY A 84 -19.63 -20.39 7.96
N ALA A 85 -19.89 -21.17 6.90
CA ALA A 85 -19.62 -22.61 6.86
C ALA A 85 -18.15 -22.99 6.59
N LYS A 86 -17.33 -22.07 6.06
CA LYS A 86 -15.92 -22.32 5.73
C LYS A 86 -15.05 -21.19 6.27
N LEU A 87 -13.92 -21.56 6.84
CA LEU A 87 -12.84 -20.66 7.22
C LEU A 87 -11.61 -21.00 6.38
N GLY A 88 -10.91 -19.99 5.88
CA GLY A 88 -9.68 -20.16 5.10
C GLY A 88 -8.57 -19.26 5.60
N PHE A 89 -7.32 -19.71 5.50
CA PHE A 89 -6.16 -18.93 5.90
C PHE A 89 -4.90 -19.32 5.11
N SER A 90 -3.89 -18.46 5.14
CA SER A 90 -2.57 -18.73 4.53
C SER A 90 -1.50 -19.00 5.58
N THR A 91 -0.49 -19.78 5.23
CA THR A 91 0.74 -19.94 6.02
C THR A 91 1.94 -19.83 5.10
N GLY A 92 2.91 -18.98 5.47
CA GLY A 92 4.22 -18.87 4.85
C GLY A 92 5.31 -19.51 5.72
N GLY A 93 6.25 -20.19 5.07
CA GLY A 93 7.43 -20.78 5.70
C GLY A 93 8.53 -21.05 4.69
N ASN A 94 9.56 -21.79 5.11
CA ASN A 94 10.76 -22.06 4.30
C ASN A 94 10.45 -22.79 2.98
N ASP A 95 9.37 -23.58 2.94
CA ASP A 95 8.96 -24.37 1.77
C ASP A 95 7.91 -23.65 0.91
N GLY A 96 7.70 -22.35 1.14
CA GLY A 96 6.75 -21.51 0.42
C GLY A 96 5.45 -21.25 1.18
N PHE A 97 4.35 -21.18 0.44
CA PHE A 97 3.03 -20.76 0.90
C PHE A 97 2.03 -21.91 0.78
N THR A 98 1.25 -22.13 1.83
CA THR A 98 0.13 -23.08 1.83
C THR A 98 -1.14 -22.35 2.20
N LEU A 99 -2.20 -22.59 1.44
CA LEU A 99 -3.54 -22.09 1.71
C LEU A 99 -4.36 -23.23 2.29
N TRP A 100 -5.07 -22.96 3.37
CA TRP A 100 -5.80 -23.94 4.15
C TRP A 100 -7.29 -23.59 4.18
N VAL A 101 -8.12 -24.62 4.33
CA VAL A 101 -9.55 -24.49 4.60
C VAL A 101 -9.97 -25.39 5.75
N MET A 102 -10.96 -24.92 6.53
CA MET A 102 -11.59 -25.64 7.63
C MET A 102 -13.11 -25.56 7.46
N ASP A 103 -13.81 -26.64 7.78
CA ASP A 103 -15.26 -26.63 7.98
C ASP A 103 -15.60 -25.98 9.32
N VAL A 104 -16.63 -25.14 9.32
CA VAL A 104 -17.20 -24.53 10.51
C VAL A 104 -18.56 -25.18 10.75
N ALA A 105 -18.69 -25.94 11.83
CA ALA A 105 -19.95 -26.53 12.21
C ALA A 105 -20.93 -25.47 12.74
N PRO A 106 -22.25 -25.75 12.79
CA PRO A 106 -23.24 -24.81 13.29
C PRO A 106 -23.03 -24.34 14.74
N ASP A 107 -22.33 -25.14 15.56
CA ASP A 107 -21.95 -24.81 16.94
C ASP A 107 -20.65 -23.97 17.02
N GLY A 108 -20.04 -23.65 15.89
CA GLY A 108 -18.80 -22.90 15.78
C GLY A 108 -17.53 -23.75 15.91
N SER A 109 -17.64 -25.06 16.11
CA SER A 109 -16.47 -25.96 16.11
C SER A 109 -15.83 -26.03 14.73
N LEU A 110 -14.50 -26.14 14.70
CA LEU A 110 -13.72 -26.14 13.47
C LEU A 110 -13.16 -27.54 13.19
N SER A 111 -13.17 -27.97 11.93
CA SER A 111 -12.45 -29.18 11.50
C SER A 111 -10.94 -28.98 11.57
N ALA A 112 -10.15 -30.06 11.46
CA ALA A 112 -8.72 -29.92 11.21
C ALA A 112 -8.46 -29.14 9.90
N PRO A 113 -7.38 -28.33 9.82
CA PRO A 113 -7.01 -27.64 8.58
C PRO A 113 -6.70 -28.63 7.45
N ALA A 114 -7.34 -28.44 6.30
CA ALA A 114 -7.05 -29.16 5.07
C ALA A 114 -6.32 -28.24 4.09
N ALA A 115 -5.18 -28.69 3.54
CA ALA A 115 -4.45 -27.93 2.54
C ALA A 115 -5.28 -27.83 1.26
N LEU A 116 -5.60 -26.61 0.84
CA LEU A 116 -6.33 -26.28 -0.38
C LEU A 116 -5.38 -26.12 -1.58
N TYR A 117 -4.25 -25.43 -1.37
CA TYR A 117 -3.28 -25.10 -2.41
C TYR A 117 -1.89 -24.91 -1.81
N LYS A 118 -0.83 -25.26 -2.54
CA LYS A 118 0.56 -25.04 -2.12
C LYS A 118 1.37 -24.47 -3.27
N SER A 119 2.21 -23.49 -2.96
CA SER A 119 3.10 -22.82 -3.91
C SER A 119 4.47 -22.56 -3.30
N ALA A 120 5.53 -22.64 -4.12
CA ALA A 120 6.86 -22.16 -3.75
C ALA A 120 7.03 -20.64 -3.91
N ARG A 121 6.05 -19.96 -4.53
CA ARG A 121 6.08 -18.51 -4.81
C ARG A 121 5.03 -17.79 -3.97
N LEU A 122 5.20 -16.47 -3.88
CA LEU A 122 4.30 -15.61 -3.12
C LEU A 122 2.85 -15.81 -3.57
N THR A 123 2.02 -16.19 -2.61
CA THR A 123 0.63 -16.59 -2.84
C THR A 123 -0.25 -16.07 -1.71
N PHE A 124 -1.41 -15.53 -2.06
CA PHE A 124 -2.39 -14.95 -1.16
C PHE A 124 -3.75 -15.65 -1.28
N GLY A 125 -4.58 -15.46 -0.26
CA GLY A 125 -5.90 -16.08 -0.12
C GLY A 125 -5.97 -17.09 1.03
N PRO A 126 -6.87 -18.08 0.98
CA PRO A 126 -7.94 -18.17 0.00
C PRO A 126 -9.00 -17.08 0.24
N THR A 127 -9.57 -16.52 -0.82
CA THR A 127 -10.80 -15.70 -0.72
C THR A 127 -11.99 -16.61 -1.01
N LEU A 128 -12.92 -16.73 -0.06
CA LEU A 128 -14.04 -17.68 -0.16
C LEU A 128 -15.28 -17.03 -0.79
N SER A 129 -16.05 -17.80 -1.57
CA SER A 129 -17.37 -17.37 -2.04
C SER A 129 -18.37 -17.25 -0.90
N ALA A 130 -19.48 -16.55 -1.13
CA ALA A 130 -20.52 -16.35 -0.12
C ALA A 130 -21.05 -17.67 0.49
N ASN A 131 -21.12 -18.73 -0.32
CA ASN A 131 -21.53 -20.07 0.12
C ASN A 131 -20.36 -20.97 0.57
N GLY A 132 -19.12 -20.52 0.41
CA GLY A 132 -17.91 -21.27 0.76
C GLY A 132 -17.57 -22.43 -0.15
N GLU A 133 -18.26 -22.63 -1.28
CA GLU A 133 -17.95 -23.74 -2.20
C GLU A 133 -16.74 -23.46 -3.11
N TRP A 134 -16.41 -22.19 -3.30
CA TRP A 134 -15.33 -21.72 -4.15
C TRP A 134 -14.29 -20.95 -3.35
N ALA A 135 -13.05 -21.05 -3.80
CA ALA A 135 -11.92 -20.31 -3.29
C ALA A 135 -11.13 -19.67 -4.43
N LEU A 136 -10.64 -18.46 -4.21
CA LEU A 136 -9.65 -17.81 -5.06
C LEU A 136 -8.28 -17.92 -4.43
N VAL A 137 -7.30 -18.20 -5.28
CA VAL A 137 -5.89 -18.16 -4.97
C VAL A 137 -5.23 -17.12 -5.86
N THR A 138 -4.44 -16.23 -5.29
CA THR A 138 -3.70 -15.22 -6.05
C THR A 138 -2.23 -15.54 -5.95
N SER A 139 -1.55 -15.82 -7.07
CA SER A 139 -0.17 -16.29 -7.04
C SER A 139 0.70 -15.70 -8.15
N ALA A 140 1.97 -15.48 -7.82
CA ALA A 140 3.01 -15.02 -8.75
C ALA A 140 3.71 -16.17 -9.49
N GLU A 141 3.23 -17.41 -9.38
CA GLU A 141 3.88 -18.61 -9.95
C GLU A 141 4.14 -18.56 -11.45
N ARG A 142 3.33 -17.82 -12.19
CA ARG A 142 3.42 -17.71 -13.65
C ARG A 142 4.28 -16.52 -14.10
N SER A 143 4.89 -15.78 -13.17
CA SER A 143 5.61 -14.55 -13.47
C SER A 143 7.04 -14.54 -12.96
N GLU A 144 7.95 -14.04 -13.79
CA GLU A 144 9.31 -13.68 -13.40
C GLU A 144 9.38 -12.25 -12.80
N LYS A 145 8.33 -11.44 -13.02
CA LYS A 145 8.23 -10.02 -12.64
C LYS A 145 7.28 -9.76 -11.45
N MET A 146 6.89 -10.81 -10.72
CA MET A 146 5.92 -10.73 -9.61
C MET A 146 4.51 -10.27 -10.01
N ASN A 147 4.11 -10.48 -11.27
CA ASN A 147 2.71 -10.33 -11.68
C ASN A 147 1.86 -11.49 -11.14
N TYR A 148 0.67 -11.18 -10.65
CA TYR A 148 -0.24 -12.17 -10.09
C TYR A 148 -1.24 -12.68 -11.12
N SER A 149 -1.56 -13.97 -11.03
CA SER A 149 -2.73 -14.59 -11.64
C SER A 149 -3.69 -15.04 -10.54
N VAL A 150 -4.98 -15.16 -10.88
CA VAL A 150 -6.02 -15.62 -9.96
C VAL A 150 -6.55 -16.99 -10.41
N TYR A 151 -6.56 -17.95 -9.51
CA TYR A 151 -7.00 -19.32 -9.74
C TYR A 151 -8.30 -19.56 -8.98
N SER A 152 -9.29 -20.19 -9.62
CA SER A 152 -10.49 -20.68 -8.94
C SER A 152 -10.37 -22.16 -8.62
N LEU A 153 -10.72 -22.51 -7.40
CA LEU A 153 -10.75 -23.89 -6.92
C LEU A 153 -12.08 -24.17 -6.23
N ARG A 154 -12.50 -25.45 -6.24
CA ARG A 154 -13.55 -25.93 -5.35
C ARG A 154 -12.95 -26.25 -3.99
N THR A 155 -13.58 -25.78 -2.91
CA THR A 155 -13.10 -26.10 -1.55
C THR A 155 -13.20 -27.58 -1.20
N SER A 156 -14.05 -28.33 -1.92
CA SER A 156 -14.22 -29.78 -1.77
C SER A 156 -13.23 -30.60 -2.59
N ALA A 157 -12.48 -29.99 -3.52
CA ALA A 157 -11.50 -30.67 -4.37
C ALA A 157 -10.15 -29.94 -4.30
N PRO A 158 -9.40 -30.08 -3.19
CA PRO A 158 -8.11 -29.42 -3.02
C PRO A 158 -7.11 -29.70 -4.14
N GLY A 159 -6.37 -28.67 -4.54
CA GLY A 159 -5.35 -28.74 -5.60
C GLY A 159 -5.90 -28.76 -7.03
N GLU A 160 -7.21 -28.95 -7.23
CA GLU A 160 -7.81 -28.93 -8.57
C GLU A 160 -8.18 -27.50 -8.98
N ILE A 161 -7.40 -26.95 -9.91
CA ILE A 161 -7.67 -25.65 -10.53
C ILE A 161 -8.80 -25.83 -11.54
N VAL A 162 -9.89 -25.07 -11.37
CA VAL A 162 -11.02 -25.06 -12.31
C VAL A 162 -10.75 -24.09 -13.46
N HIS A 163 -10.50 -22.82 -13.15
CA HIS A 163 -10.15 -21.79 -14.13
C HIS A 163 -9.03 -20.88 -13.61
N VAL A 164 -8.38 -20.17 -14.54
CA VAL A 164 -7.35 -19.18 -14.24
C VAL A 164 -7.67 -17.88 -14.96
N LEU A 165 -7.76 -16.80 -14.20
CA LEU A 165 -7.80 -15.43 -14.68
C LEU A 165 -6.38 -14.86 -14.69
N GLN A 166 -5.91 -14.47 -15.86
CA GLN A 166 -4.57 -13.95 -16.08
C GLN A 166 -4.54 -12.97 -17.26
N ASP A 167 -3.50 -12.15 -17.31
CA ASP A 167 -3.13 -11.34 -18.45
C ASP A 167 -1.65 -11.55 -18.78
N ASP A 168 -1.28 -11.37 -20.04
CA ASP A 168 0.11 -11.44 -20.49
C ASP A 168 0.85 -10.18 -20.02
N ASP A 169 1.99 -10.38 -19.32
CA ASP A 169 2.83 -9.30 -18.78
C ASP A 169 2.10 -8.27 -17.89
N ALA A 170 0.94 -8.63 -17.35
CA ALA A 170 0.13 -7.82 -16.44
C ALA A 170 -0.26 -8.62 -15.19
N SER A 171 -0.68 -7.89 -14.16
CA SER A 171 -1.02 -8.42 -12.84
C SER A 171 -2.53 -8.28 -12.61
N ILE A 172 -3.11 -9.31 -11.98
CA ILE A 172 -4.52 -9.32 -11.60
C ILE A 172 -4.62 -9.48 -10.08
N GLN A 173 -5.43 -8.62 -9.46
CA GLN A 173 -5.70 -8.67 -8.02
C GLN A 173 -7.20 -8.74 -7.76
N PRO A 174 -7.72 -9.78 -7.09
CA PRO A 174 -9.13 -9.87 -6.80
C PRO A 174 -9.49 -8.99 -5.59
N LEU A 175 -10.60 -8.26 -5.69
CA LEU A 175 -11.30 -7.75 -4.51
C LEU A 175 -12.00 -8.92 -3.80
N GLY A 176 -12.71 -9.77 -4.57
CA GLY A 176 -13.40 -10.95 -4.07
C GLY A 176 -14.68 -11.29 -4.82
N PHE A 177 -15.34 -12.36 -4.38
CA PHE A 177 -16.63 -12.78 -4.91
C PHE A 177 -17.73 -11.76 -4.65
N ALA A 178 -18.74 -11.74 -5.51
CA ALA A 178 -20.01 -11.09 -5.22
C ALA A 178 -20.59 -11.65 -3.90
N PRO A 179 -21.13 -10.81 -3.00
CA PRO A 179 -21.60 -11.22 -1.68
C PRO A 179 -22.98 -11.92 -1.73
N VAL A 180 -23.27 -12.64 -2.82
CA VAL A 180 -24.55 -13.30 -3.08
C VAL A 180 -24.37 -14.81 -3.06
N GLN A 181 -25.22 -15.53 -2.32
CA GLN A 181 -25.14 -16.98 -2.19
C GLN A 181 -25.22 -17.67 -3.55
N GLY A 182 -24.20 -18.47 -3.89
CA GLY A 182 -24.11 -19.20 -5.16
C GLY A 182 -23.64 -18.37 -6.35
N ASP A 183 -23.44 -17.06 -6.21
CA ASP A 183 -22.84 -16.23 -7.26
C ASP A 183 -21.32 -16.45 -7.30
N THR A 184 -20.81 -16.78 -8.48
CA THR A 184 -19.40 -17.11 -8.74
C THR A 184 -18.65 -15.98 -9.42
N ARG A 185 -19.30 -14.84 -9.63
CA ARG A 185 -18.65 -13.64 -10.16
C ARG A 185 -17.69 -13.07 -9.13
N VAL A 186 -16.53 -12.67 -9.61
CA VAL A 186 -15.42 -12.08 -8.89
C VAL A 186 -15.19 -10.69 -9.47
N LEU A 187 -15.07 -9.68 -8.61
CA LEU A 187 -14.56 -8.37 -9.01
C LEU A 187 -13.07 -8.34 -8.72
N ALA A 188 -12.30 -7.91 -9.71
CA ALA A 188 -10.86 -7.82 -9.64
C ALA A 188 -10.37 -6.55 -10.36
N THR A 189 -9.09 -6.29 -10.19
CA THR A 189 -8.33 -5.28 -10.94
C THR A 189 -7.38 -5.98 -11.89
N THR A 190 -7.28 -5.48 -13.13
CA THR A 190 -6.19 -5.80 -14.06
C THR A 190 -5.44 -4.52 -14.45
N ASN A 191 -4.12 -4.61 -14.61
CA ASN A 191 -3.31 -3.51 -15.12
C ASN A 191 -2.88 -3.67 -16.59
N VAL A 192 -3.56 -4.54 -17.37
CA VAL A 192 -3.22 -4.83 -18.77
C VAL A 192 -3.27 -3.60 -19.69
N THR A 193 -4.09 -2.61 -19.36
CA THR A 193 -4.17 -1.34 -20.10
C THR A 193 -3.00 -0.40 -19.80
N GLY A 194 -2.15 -0.75 -18.81
CA GLY A 194 -1.15 0.13 -18.22
C GLY A 194 -1.66 0.94 -17.02
N PHE A 195 -2.95 0.84 -16.70
CA PHE A 195 -3.58 1.36 -15.50
C PHE A 195 -4.45 0.27 -14.87
N ASP A 196 -4.64 0.37 -13.55
CA ASP A 196 -5.60 -0.48 -12.84
C ASP A 196 -7.01 -0.25 -13.38
N ARG A 197 -7.66 -1.32 -13.83
CA ARG A 197 -9.03 -1.32 -14.36
C ARG A 197 -9.87 -2.44 -13.77
N PRO A 198 -11.16 -2.21 -13.52
CA PRO A 198 -12.03 -3.25 -13.02
C PRO A 198 -12.29 -4.32 -14.08
N VAL A 199 -12.34 -5.57 -13.62
CA VAL A 199 -12.74 -6.73 -14.42
C VAL A 199 -13.67 -7.59 -13.58
N ILE A 200 -14.73 -8.09 -14.20
CA ILE A 200 -15.57 -9.15 -13.64
C ILE A 200 -15.19 -10.47 -14.28
N TRP A 201 -15.05 -11.49 -13.45
CA TRP A 201 -14.74 -12.85 -13.88
C TRP A 201 -15.61 -13.86 -13.17
N ASP A 202 -16.25 -14.75 -13.91
CA ASP A 202 -16.98 -15.88 -13.33
C ASP A 202 -16.00 -17.04 -13.07
N ALA A 203 -15.75 -17.29 -11.79
CA ALA A 203 -14.81 -18.32 -11.34
C ALA A 203 -15.21 -19.75 -11.74
N ALA A 204 -16.49 -19.98 -12.05
CA ALA A 204 -17.02 -21.30 -12.38
C ALA A 204 -17.06 -21.59 -13.88
N THR A 205 -17.22 -20.56 -14.71
CA THR A 205 -17.33 -20.70 -16.17
C THR A 205 -16.10 -20.18 -16.92
N GLY A 206 -15.29 -19.36 -16.26
CA GLY A 206 -14.13 -18.69 -16.86
C GLY A 206 -14.50 -17.44 -17.69
N LEU A 207 -15.78 -17.05 -17.76
CA LEU A 207 -16.22 -15.88 -18.52
C LEU A 207 -15.67 -14.60 -17.88
N ARG A 208 -15.18 -13.69 -18.74
CA ARG A 208 -14.55 -12.42 -18.35
C ARG A 208 -15.25 -11.25 -19.02
N GLU A 209 -15.45 -10.18 -18.27
CA GLU A 209 -15.96 -8.89 -18.73
C GLU A 209 -15.05 -7.77 -18.21
N ASP A 210 -14.40 -7.06 -19.12
CA ASP A 210 -13.50 -5.95 -18.79
C ASP A 210 -14.21 -4.60 -18.83
N PHE A 211 -13.86 -3.73 -17.88
CA PHE A 211 -14.33 -2.35 -17.80
C PHE A 211 -13.15 -1.41 -18.02
N PRO A 212 -12.73 -1.17 -19.28
CA PRO A 212 -11.49 -0.45 -19.56
C PRO A 212 -11.56 1.04 -19.21
N LEU A 213 -12.77 1.61 -19.11
CA LEU A 213 -13.02 2.99 -18.69
C LEU A 213 -12.04 4.01 -19.32
N ASN A 214 -11.84 3.90 -20.64
CA ASN A 214 -10.79 4.62 -21.37
C ASN A 214 -10.92 6.15 -21.30
N ASP A 215 -12.11 6.66 -20.97
CA ASP A 215 -12.37 8.09 -20.82
C ASP A 215 -11.88 8.64 -19.46
N LEU A 216 -11.39 7.77 -18.56
CA LEU A 216 -10.83 8.14 -17.26
C LEU A 216 -9.31 8.00 -17.24
N GLU A 217 -8.65 9.04 -16.73
CA GLU A 217 -7.21 9.06 -16.47
C GLU A 217 -6.85 8.28 -15.20
N GLY A 218 -5.59 7.86 -15.10
CA GLY A 218 -5.04 7.23 -13.90
C GLY A 218 -5.67 5.87 -13.56
N ASP A 219 -5.40 5.39 -12.36
CA ASP A 219 -5.87 4.10 -11.86
C ASP A 219 -7.32 4.19 -11.39
N VAL A 220 -8.12 3.16 -11.70
CA VAL A 220 -9.51 3.01 -11.25
C VAL A 220 -9.68 1.60 -10.68
N SER A 221 -9.72 1.51 -9.36
CA SER A 221 -9.73 0.23 -8.66
C SER A 221 -11.10 0.00 -7.97
N PRO A 222 -11.60 -1.24 -7.93
CA PRO A 222 -12.80 -1.58 -7.19
C PRO A 222 -12.59 -1.50 -5.68
N VAL A 223 -13.61 -1.03 -4.98
CA VAL A 223 -13.62 -0.87 -3.51
C VAL A 223 -14.56 -1.87 -2.85
N ALA A 224 -15.77 -2.04 -3.38
CA ALA A 224 -16.79 -2.90 -2.78
C ALA A 224 -17.87 -3.32 -3.77
N TRP A 225 -18.42 -4.53 -3.59
CA TRP A 225 -19.70 -4.93 -4.16
C TRP A 225 -20.88 -4.37 -3.36
N SER A 226 -21.98 -4.05 -4.04
CA SER A 226 -23.28 -3.89 -3.38
C SER A 226 -23.80 -5.23 -2.86
N PRO A 227 -24.68 -5.25 -1.84
CA PRO A 227 -25.14 -6.49 -1.21
C PRO A 227 -25.91 -7.41 -2.18
N ASP A 228 -26.56 -6.84 -3.20
CA ASP A 228 -27.27 -7.55 -4.25
C ASP A 228 -26.37 -8.04 -5.41
N GLY A 229 -25.07 -7.70 -5.40
CA GLY A 229 -24.13 -8.07 -6.45
C GLY A 229 -24.39 -7.39 -7.81
N LYS A 230 -25.17 -6.30 -7.84
CA LYS A 230 -25.54 -5.60 -9.08
C LYS A 230 -24.75 -4.32 -9.32
N ARG A 231 -23.99 -3.86 -8.33
CA ARG A 231 -23.24 -2.62 -8.38
C ARG A 231 -21.90 -2.80 -7.70
N PHE A 232 -20.98 -1.90 -8.02
CA PHE A 232 -19.74 -1.79 -7.28
C PHE A 232 -19.28 -0.35 -7.16
N MET A 233 -18.67 -0.05 -6.02
CA MET A 233 -17.99 1.21 -5.78
C MET A 233 -16.57 1.13 -6.38
N LEU A 234 -16.17 2.17 -7.10
CA LEU A 234 -14.85 2.34 -7.67
C LEU A 234 -14.18 3.57 -7.04
N ASN A 235 -12.86 3.54 -6.99
CA ASN A 235 -12.04 4.67 -6.62
C ASN A 235 -11.03 4.98 -7.73
N GLN A 236 -11.00 6.24 -8.18
CA GLN A 236 -10.01 6.76 -9.08
C GLN A 236 -8.98 7.60 -8.33
N MET A 237 -7.70 7.47 -8.67
CA MET A 237 -6.64 8.34 -8.18
C MET A 237 -5.91 9.05 -9.32
N VAL A 238 -6.03 10.37 -9.37
CA VAL A 238 -5.36 11.22 -10.37
C VAL A 238 -4.79 12.46 -9.70
N GLY A 239 -3.51 12.74 -9.93
CA GLY A 239 -2.84 13.92 -9.41
C GLY A 239 -2.85 14.00 -7.88
N ALA A 240 -2.73 12.87 -7.19
CA ALA A 240 -2.88 12.72 -5.74
C ALA A 240 -4.27 13.06 -5.15
N HIS A 241 -5.31 13.09 -5.98
CA HIS A 241 -6.70 13.30 -5.56
C HIS A 241 -7.54 12.04 -5.79
N TYR A 242 -8.48 11.79 -4.87
CA TYR A 242 -9.44 10.69 -4.94
C TYR A 242 -10.75 11.13 -5.59
N GLN A 243 -11.33 10.26 -6.40
CA GLN A 243 -12.68 10.41 -6.92
C GLN A 243 -13.42 9.07 -6.87
N LEU A 244 -14.54 9.02 -6.15
CA LEU A 244 -15.40 7.84 -6.08
C LEU A 244 -16.40 7.80 -7.23
N TYR A 245 -16.69 6.59 -7.71
CA TYR A 245 -17.73 6.31 -8.69
C TYR A 245 -18.57 5.10 -8.25
N GLU A 246 -19.83 5.08 -8.62
CA GLU A 246 -20.65 3.86 -8.57
C GLU A 246 -20.87 3.35 -9.99
N TYR A 247 -20.64 2.06 -10.20
CA TYR A 247 -21.00 1.37 -11.44
C TYR A 247 -22.24 0.50 -11.22
N ASP A 248 -23.23 0.63 -12.10
CA ASP A 248 -24.46 -0.16 -12.10
C ASP A 248 -24.44 -1.15 -13.28
N LEU A 249 -24.42 -2.46 -12.98
CA LEU A 249 -24.28 -3.52 -13.99
C LEU A 249 -25.50 -3.63 -14.89
N ASP A 250 -26.69 -3.60 -14.31
CA ASP A 250 -27.95 -3.74 -15.06
C ASP A 250 -28.12 -2.61 -16.07
N ARG A 251 -27.62 -1.41 -15.75
CA ARG A 251 -27.71 -0.22 -16.61
C ARG A 251 -26.43 0.07 -17.40
N SER A 252 -25.36 -0.69 -17.15
CA SER A 252 -24.00 -0.42 -17.65
C SER A 252 -23.60 1.05 -17.51
N THR A 253 -23.91 1.65 -16.35
CA THR A 253 -23.77 3.10 -16.12
C THR A 253 -22.74 3.37 -15.02
N LEU A 254 -21.76 4.23 -15.32
CA LEU A 254 -20.80 4.76 -14.36
C LEU A 254 -21.27 6.14 -13.88
N THR A 255 -21.46 6.30 -12.57
CA THR A 255 -21.90 7.55 -11.95
C THR A 255 -20.77 8.15 -11.11
N LYS A 256 -20.33 9.36 -11.46
CA LYS A 256 -19.38 10.14 -10.66
C LYS A 256 -20.07 10.66 -9.40
N LEU A 257 -19.49 10.38 -8.23
CA LEU A 257 -20.08 10.76 -6.95
C LEU A 257 -19.61 12.15 -6.50
N ASN A 258 -20.53 12.95 -5.95
CA ASN A 258 -20.23 14.24 -5.34
C ASN A 258 -19.98 14.06 -3.83
N HIS A 259 -18.78 13.60 -3.50
CA HIS A 259 -18.35 13.34 -2.12
C HIS A 259 -17.46 14.46 -1.56
N PRO A 260 -17.31 14.57 -0.22
CA PRO A 260 -16.36 15.50 0.39
C PRO A 260 -14.92 15.30 -0.12
N GLY A 261 -14.10 16.36 -0.14
CA GLY A 261 -12.67 16.23 -0.48
C GLY A 261 -11.87 15.47 0.58
N GLY A 262 -10.78 14.81 0.19
CA GLY A 262 -9.87 14.08 1.08
C GLY A 262 -9.37 12.80 0.45
N SER A 263 -8.71 11.95 1.25
CA SER A 263 -8.26 10.62 0.85
C SER A 263 -9.20 9.54 1.38
N TYR A 264 -9.46 8.53 0.55
CA TYR A 264 -10.35 7.41 0.83
C TYR A 264 -9.56 6.10 0.80
N TYR A 265 -9.90 5.15 1.66
CA TYR A 265 -9.22 3.86 1.70
C TYR A 265 -10.23 2.72 1.55
N ALA A 266 -10.44 1.92 2.59
CA ALA A 266 -11.43 0.86 2.59
C ALA A 266 -12.87 1.40 2.59
N GLY A 267 -13.79 0.62 2.05
CA GLY A 267 -15.22 0.89 2.18
C GLY A 267 -16.07 -0.34 1.88
N TYR A 268 -17.33 -0.30 2.30
CA TYR A 268 -18.30 -1.35 2.05
C TYR A 268 -19.73 -0.77 2.02
N TYR A 269 -20.62 -1.46 1.33
CA TYR A 269 -22.04 -1.14 1.37
C TYR A 269 -22.64 -1.72 2.66
N PHE A 270 -23.12 -0.84 3.53
CA PHE A 270 -23.91 -1.26 4.68
C PHE A 270 -25.31 -1.70 4.23
N ASP A 271 -25.91 -0.92 3.33
CA ASP A 271 -27.17 -1.20 2.66
C ASP A 271 -27.20 -0.49 1.29
N ASP A 272 -28.35 -0.47 0.63
CA ASP A 272 -28.51 0.14 -0.70
C ASP A 272 -28.42 1.68 -0.70
N GLU A 273 -28.58 2.32 0.47
CA GLU A 273 -28.61 3.77 0.66
C GLU A 273 -27.41 4.30 1.46
N THR A 274 -26.52 3.41 1.90
CA THR A 274 -25.45 3.73 2.84
C THR A 274 -24.17 2.98 2.49
N PHE A 275 -23.13 3.74 2.15
CA PHE A 275 -21.77 3.26 1.94
C PHE A 275 -20.87 3.78 3.05
N TYR A 276 -20.24 2.89 3.80
CA TYR A 276 -19.25 3.26 4.81
C TYR A 276 -17.86 3.25 4.20
N THR A 277 -17.06 4.26 4.50
CA THR A 277 -15.67 4.33 4.03
C THR A 277 -14.79 5.08 5.01
N SER A 278 -13.53 4.68 5.07
CA SER A 278 -12.49 5.40 5.81
C SER A 278 -12.07 6.63 5.01
N LYS A 279 -12.17 7.82 5.62
CA LYS A 279 -11.75 9.09 5.06
C LYS A 279 -10.76 9.79 5.98
N THR A 280 -9.75 10.43 5.40
CA THR A 280 -8.86 11.39 6.08
C THR A 280 -8.66 12.63 5.21
N ASP A 281 -8.22 13.72 5.83
CA ASP A 281 -7.64 14.90 5.17
C ASP A 281 -6.61 15.53 6.11
N ALA A 282 -5.88 16.55 5.67
CA ALA A 282 -4.84 17.18 6.49
C ALA A 282 -5.30 17.62 7.88
N GLN A 283 -6.59 17.97 8.03
CA GLN A 283 -7.16 18.50 9.27
C GLN A 283 -7.81 17.42 10.12
N ASN A 284 -8.25 16.32 9.51
CA ASN A 284 -9.01 15.29 10.17
C ASN A 284 -8.26 13.95 10.10
N PRO A 285 -7.82 13.41 11.27
CA PRO A 285 -7.35 12.03 11.34
C PRO A 285 -8.40 11.08 10.78
N THR A 286 -7.98 9.88 10.39
CA THR A 286 -8.87 8.91 9.74
C THR A 286 -10.15 8.66 10.55
N GLN A 287 -11.28 8.84 9.88
CA GLN A 287 -12.64 8.62 10.38
C GLN A 287 -13.33 7.59 9.49
N VAL A 288 -14.34 6.91 10.03
CA VAL A 288 -15.32 6.19 9.20
C VAL A 288 -16.50 7.11 8.97
N ILE A 289 -16.88 7.31 7.71
CA ILE A 289 -18.02 8.15 7.33
C ILE A 289 -19.05 7.35 6.56
N ALA A 290 -20.31 7.80 6.62
CA ALA A 290 -21.41 7.28 5.83
C ALA A 290 -21.69 8.20 4.65
N LEU A 291 -21.65 7.66 3.44
CA LEU A 291 -22.05 8.33 2.20
C LEU A 291 -23.34 7.72 1.65
N ASN A 292 -24.10 8.50 0.90
CA ASN A 292 -25.10 7.94 0.00
C ASN A 292 -24.38 7.40 -1.24
N PRO A 293 -24.49 6.09 -1.58
CA PRO A 293 -23.72 5.47 -2.65
C PRO A 293 -24.09 5.97 -4.05
N ARG A 294 -25.29 6.53 -4.25
CA ARG A 294 -25.77 7.02 -5.54
C ARG A 294 -25.33 8.45 -5.85
N THR A 295 -25.13 9.25 -4.82
CA THR A 295 -24.88 10.71 -4.95
C THR A 295 -23.51 11.13 -4.43
N GLY A 296 -22.89 10.35 -3.54
CA GLY A 296 -21.68 10.71 -2.80
C GLY A 296 -21.93 11.62 -1.59
N ALA A 297 -23.17 12.06 -1.35
CA ALA A 297 -23.47 12.98 -0.28
C ALA A 297 -23.12 12.39 1.09
N LEU A 298 -22.42 13.16 1.92
CA LEU A 298 -22.13 12.80 3.31
C LEU A 298 -23.45 12.72 4.10
N LYS A 299 -23.73 11.55 4.69
CA LYS A 299 -24.86 11.36 5.61
C LYS A 299 -24.46 11.77 7.02
N HIS A 300 -23.40 11.17 7.56
CA HIS A 300 -22.86 11.46 8.90
C HIS A 300 -21.47 10.83 9.09
N VAL A 301 -20.78 11.18 10.17
CA VAL A 301 -19.57 10.49 10.64
C VAL A 301 -19.99 9.30 11.49
N VAL A 302 -19.57 8.11 11.11
CA VAL A 302 -19.90 6.82 11.74
C VAL A 302 -19.00 6.58 12.94
N LEU A 303 -17.68 6.64 12.72
CA LEU A 303 -16.67 6.55 13.77
C LEU A 303 -15.75 7.76 13.67
N LYS A 304 -15.75 8.59 14.73
CA LYS A 304 -14.85 9.73 14.83
C LYS A 304 -13.43 9.23 15.13
N ALA A 305 -12.45 10.02 14.70
CA ALA A 305 -11.11 9.92 15.26
C ALA A 305 -11.17 10.22 16.77
N GLY A 306 -10.21 9.69 17.53
CA GLY A 306 -10.01 10.10 18.92
C GLY A 306 -9.62 11.59 19.02
N ASP A 307 -9.40 12.06 20.25
CA ASP A 307 -9.03 13.45 20.49
C ASP A 307 -7.71 13.79 19.78
N ALA A 308 -7.79 14.67 18.77
CA ALA A 308 -6.65 15.20 18.05
C ALA A 308 -6.63 16.73 18.19
N PRO A 309 -5.44 17.36 18.31
CA PRO A 309 -5.32 18.81 18.29
C PRO A 309 -5.88 19.42 17.01
N ALA A 310 -6.34 20.66 17.09
CA ALA A 310 -6.76 21.43 15.92
C ALA A 310 -5.63 21.45 14.88
N SER A 311 -5.97 21.08 13.64
CA SER A 311 -5.00 20.80 12.59
C SER A 311 -5.23 21.71 11.38
N ARG A 312 -4.14 22.05 10.70
CA ARG A 312 -4.12 23.01 9.58
C ARG A 312 -4.26 22.28 8.23
N PRO A 313 -4.95 22.88 7.25
CA PRO A 313 -5.12 22.28 5.94
C PRO A 313 -3.81 22.25 5.15
N MET A 314 -3.76 21.40 4.14
CA MET A 314 -2.75 21.48 3.09
C MET A 314 -3.38 21.99 1.78
N ARG A 315 -2.55 22.58 0.93
CA ARG A 315 -2.94 22.96 -0.43
C ARG A 315 -2.06 22.26 -1.46
N SER A 316 -2.68 21.81 -2.54
CA SER A 316 -1.99 21.25 -3.70
C SER A 316 -1.39 22.39 -4.52
N VAL A 317 -0.13 22.24 -4.94
CA VAL A 317 0.55 23.16 -5.86
C VAL A 317 1.26 22.39 -6.95
N THR A 318 1.51 23.04 -8.07
CA THR A 318 2.36 22.50 -9.13
C THR A 318 3.44 23.50 -9.55
N PHE A 319 4.59 22.97 -9.95
CA PHE A 319 5.72 23.76 -10.43
C PHE A 319 6.58 22.94 -11.41
N PRO A 320 7.31 23.59 -12.33
CA PRO A 320 8.22 22.90 -13.22
C PRO A 320 9.47 22.42 -12.48
N SER A 321 9.94 21.21 -12.78
CA SER A 321 11.27 20.71 -12.45
C SER A 321 12.35 21.39 -13.31
N THR A 322 13.61 21.03 -13.09
CA THR A 322 14.78 21.59 -13.79
C THR A 322 14.72 21.41 -15.31
N ASP A 323 14.03 20.38 -15.80
CA ASP A 323 13.82 20.06 -17.22
C ASP A 323 12.42 20.43 -17.73
N GLY A 324 11.60 21.09 -16.91
CA GLY A 324 10.24 21.51 -17.25
C GLY A 324 9.14 20.48 -16.94
N ALA A 325 9.45 19.29 -16.43
CA ALA A 325 8.44 18.33 -15.98
C ALA A 325 7.57 18.96 -14.88
N THR A 326 6.24 18.80 -14.93
CA THR A 326 5.35 19.34 -13.89
C THR A 326 5.38 18.45 -12.65
N ILE A 327 5.76 19.01 -11.51
CA ILE A 327 5.81 18.35 -10.21
C ILE A 327 4.67 18.88 -9.36
N GLN A 328 4.00 17.99 -8.62
CA GLN A 328 2.98 18.35 -7.64
C GLN A 328 3.54 18.22 -6.23
N ALA A 329 3.12 19.13 -5.34
CA ALA A 329 3.43 19.04 -3.92
C ALA A 329 2.24 19.48 -3.06
N TRP A 330 2.20 18.93 -1.84
CA TRP A 330 1.28 19.36 -0.79
C TRP A 330 1.99 20.29 0.18
N ILE A 331 1.42 21.47 0.40
CA ILE A 331 2.01 22.50 1.27
C ILE A 331 1.07 22.85 2.41
N ALA A 332 1.58 22.87 3.63
CA ALA A 332 0.93 23.44 4.80
C ALA A 332 1.86 24.49 5.44
N THR A 333 1.29 25.56 5.97
CA THR A 333 2.03 26.65 6.62
C THR A 333 1.51 26.88 8.04
N PRO A 334 2.37 27.28 8.98
CA PRO A 334 1.92 27.70 10.30
C PRO A 334 1.18 29.05 10.21
N ASP A 335 0.61 29.50 11.32
CA ASP A 335 -0.05 30.80 11.38
C ASP A 335 0.97 31.95 11.31
N GLY A 336 0.55 33.11 10.80
CA GLY A 336 1.39 34.30 10.62
C GLY A 336 1.86 34.49 9.19
N ASP A 337 2.77 35.44 8.99
CA ASP A 337 3.35 35.75 7.68
C ASP A 337 4.73 35.09 7.55
N GLY A 338 4.99 34.47 6.39
CA GLY A 338 6.28 33.85 6.07
C GLY A 338 7.38 34.86 5.72
N PRO A 339 8.56 34.40 5.30
CA PRO A 339 8.92 33.00 5.07
C PRO A 339 9.18 32.23 6.37
N TRP A 340 8.93 30.92 6.36
CA TRP A 340 9.12 30.02 7.49
C TRP A 340 10.34 29.12 7.30
N PRO A 341 11.01 28.66 8.37
CA PRO A 341 11.82 27.45 8.27
C PRO A 341 10.92 26.32 7.76
N THR A 342 11.43 25.45 6.89
CA THR A 342 10.58 24.51 6.14
C THR A 342 11.09 23.08 6.24
N ILE A 343 10.18 22.14 6.46
CA ILE A 343 10.42 20.71 6.25
C ILE A 343 10.02 20.37 4.81
N LEU A 344 10.97 19.87 4.02
CA LEU A 344 10.71 19.28 2.71
C LEU A 344 10.76 17.77 2.87
N GLU A 345 9.59 17.14 2.72
CA GLU A 345 9.39 15.72 2.85
C GLU A 345 9.22 15.04 1.49
N THR A 346 9.75 13.83 1.38
CA THR A 346 9.48 12.90 0.29
C THR A 346 8.96 11.59 0.85
N HIS A 347 7.89 11.07 0.24
CA HIS A 347 7.26 9.83 0.69
C HIS A 347 8.14 8.59 0.39
N GLY A 348 7.81 7.46 1.04
CA GLY A 348 8.41 6.15 0.73
C GLY A 348 7.86 5.53 -0.55
N GLY A 349 8.29 4.31 -0.89
CA GLY A 349 7.88 3.62 -2.13
C GLY A 349 9.09 3.03 -2.86
N PRO A 350 9.42 3.47 -4.09
CA PRO A 350 9.03 4.75 -4.70
C PRO A 350 7.64 4.78 -5.36
N THR A 351 7.05 3.62 -5.66
CA THR A 351 5.72 3.47 -6.27
C THR A 351 4.61 3.75 -5.25
N ALA A 352 4.52 5.00 -4.80
CA ALA A 352 3.51 5.50 -3.86
C ALA A 352 3.19 6.97 -4.16
N VAL A 353 2.38 7.61 -3.34
CA VAL A 353 1.99 9.02 -3.50
C VAL A 353 1.59 9.61 -2.16
N LYS A 354 1.95 10.88 -1.92
CA LYS A 354 1.37 11.69 -0.85
C LYS A 354 0.05 12.30 -1.32
N THR A 355 -0.99 12.10 -0.54
CA THR A 355 -2.35 12.63 -0.78
C THR A 355 -2.78 13.56 0.36
N ASP A 356 -3.94 14.21 0.20
CA ASP A 356 -4.57 15.00 1.28
C ASP A 356 -4.98 14.09 2.43
N SER A 357 -4.06 13.92 3.38
CA SER A 357 -4.13 12.95 4.46
C SER A 357 -3.52 13.51 5.73
N TYR A 358 -4.14 13.19 6.86
CA TYR A 358 -3.66 13.60 8.17
C TYR A 358 -2.27 13.05 8.45
N SER A 359 -1.42 13.89 9.02
CA SER A 359 -0.10 13.49 9.52
C SER A 359 0.18 14.23 10.81
N ALA A 360 0.17 13.51 11.94
CA ALA A 360 0.54 14.08 13.23
C ALA A 360 1.96 14.66 13.20
N PHE A 361 2.87 14.06 12.42
CA PHE A 361 4.22 14.55 12.23
C PHE A 361 4.25 15.92 11.54
N MET A 362 3.49 16.08 10.45
CA MET A 362 3.34 17.36 9.75
C MET A 362 2.74 18.42 10.67
N GLN A 363 1.63 18.10 11.36
CA GLN A 363 0.94 19.04 12.25
C GLN A 363 1.85 19.50 13.41
N ALA A 364 2.66 18.60 13.98
CA ALA A 364 3.64 18.95 15.00
C ALA A 364 4.68 19.96 14.50
N TRP A 365 5.17 19.83 13.26
CA TRP A 365 6.08 20.82 12.67
C TRP A 365 5.43 22.18 12.46
N LEU A 366 4.17 22.20 12.01
CA LEU A 366 3.39 23.44 11.89
C LEU A 366 3.20 24.11 13.26
N ASP A 367 2.91 23.35 14.31
CA ASP A 367 2.81 23.87 15.68
C ASP A 367 4.13 24.44 16.21
N HIS A 368 5.26 23.94 15.72
CA HIS A 368 6.60 24.45 16.01
C HIS A 368 7.05 25.59 15.08
N GLY A 369 6.17 26.10 14.22
CA GLY A 369 6.44 27.25 13.35
C GLY A 369 7.21 26.91 12.07
N TYR A 370 7.23 25.64 11.66
CA TYR A 370 7.82 25.21 10.39
C TYR A 370 6.74 25.03 9.34
N ALA A 371 6.95 25.54 8.13
CA ALA A 371 6.15 25.11 6.98
C ALA A 371 6.51 23.66 6.61
N PHE A 372 5.57 22.98 5.96
CA PHE A 372 5.75 21.59 5.54
C PHE A 372 5.39 21.45 4.06
N CYS A 373 6.29 20.89 3.27
CA CYS A 373 6.09 20.60 1.85
C CYS A 373 6.38 19.12 1.59
N SER A 374 5.39 18.37 1.10
CA SER A 374 5.58 16.98 0.67
C SER A 374 5.55 16.92 -0.84
N VAL A 375 6.65 16.46 -1.45
CA VAL A 375 6.82 16.44 -2.91
C VAL A 375 6.44 15.07 -3.46
N ASN A 376 5.52 15.06 -4.43
CA ASN A 376 5.28 13.89 -5.26
C ASN A 376 6.24 13.94 -6.46
N TYR A 377 7.45 13.43 -6.22
CA TYR A 377 8.56 13.42 -7.17
C TYR A 377 8.31 12.42 -8.32
N ARG A 378 9.00 12.57 -9.46
CA ARG A 378 8.96 11.58 -10.55
C ARG A 378 9.26 10.18 -10.01
N GLY A 379 8.42 9.21 -10.31
CA GLY A 379 8.36 7.94 -9.56
C GLY A 379 7.05 7.71 -8.83
N SER A 380 6.35 8.80 -8.47
CA SER A 380 5.07 8.73 -7.77
C SER A 380 3.96 8.19 -8.66
N VAL A 381 3.01 7.45 -8.07
CA VAL A 381 1.78 7.00 -8.77
C VAL A 381 0.78 8.14 -8.89
N SER A 382 -0.30 7.93 -9.67
CA SER A 382 -1.38 8.89 -9.97
C SER A 382 -1.05 10.05 -10.93
N PHE A 383 0.20 10.18 -11.39
CA PHE A 383 0.64 11.21 -12.35
C PHE A 383 0.90 10.67 -13.77
N GLY A 384 0.43 9.45 -14.03
CA GLY A 384 0.61 8.75 -15.30
C GLY A 384 1.89 7.91 -15.35
N ARG A 385 1.85 6.86 -16.17
CA ARG A 385 2.88 5.82 -16.23
C ARG A 385 4.27 6.36 -16.60
N GLN A 386 4.35 7.34 -17.50
CA GLN A 386 5.64 7.94 -17.86
C GLN A 386 6.29 8.65 -16.66
N PHE A 387 5.48 9.30 -15.81
CA PHE A 387 5.97 9.97 -14.61
C PHE A 387 6.45 8.96 -13.56
N GLU A 388 5.69 7.88 -13.34
CA GLU A 388 6.04 6.79 -12.42
C GLU A 388 7.33 6.05 -12.87
N GLN A 389 7.44 5.74 -14.16
CA GLN A 389 8.57 4.95 -14.69
C GLN A 389 9.83 5.77 -14.97
N ALA A 390 9.77 7.10 -14.86
CA ALA A 390 10.88 8.00 -15.20
C ALA A 390 12.17 7.70 -14.43
N ILE A 391 12.07 7.08 -13.25
CA ILE A 391 13.20 6.80 -12.36
C ILE A 391 13.73 5.37 -12.47
N TRP A 392 13.06 4.51 -13.25
CA TRP A 392 13.46 3.11 -13.37
C TRP A 392 14.86 3.02 -14.00
N GLY A 393 15.74 2.26 -13.36
CA GLY A 393 17.16 2.17 -13.72
C GLY A 393 18.03 3.36 -13.29
N ASN A 394 17.46 4.48 -12.81
CA ASN A 394 18.22 5.67 -12.40
C ASN A 394 17.59 6.36 -11.17
N LEU A 395 17.54 5.64 -10.05
CA LEU A 395 16.99 6.12 -8.79
C LEU A 395 17.87 7.21 -8.15
N GLY A 396 17.23 8.23 -7.56
CA GLY A 396 17.90 9.27 -6.77
C GLY A 396 18.58 10.38 -7.58
N ASP A 397 18.18 10.57 -8.84
CA ASP A 397 18.70 11.60 -9.73
C ASP A 397 17.62 12.63 -10.09
N LEU A 398 16.62 12.21 -10.89
CA LEU A 398 15.49 13.06 -11.28
C LEU A 398 14.69 13.53 -10.05
N GLU A 399 14.55 12.66 -9.07
CA GLU A 399 13.87 12.92 -7.80
C GLU A 399 14.58 14.01 -7.00
N VAL A 400 15.92 14.01 -6.99
CA VAL A 400 16.72 15.04 -6.31
C VAL A 400 16.61 16.38 -7.04
N ASP A 401 16.50 16.36 -8.37
CA ASP A 401 16.21 17.56 -9.14
C ASP A 401 14.79 18.09 -8.89
N ASP A 402 13.80 17.22 -8.73
CA ASP A 402 12.44 17.59 -8.35
C ASP A 402 12.40 18.22 -6.94
N MET A 403 13.16 17.67 -5.99
CA MET A 403 13.36 18.25 -4.66
C MET A 403 14.01 19.64 -4.72
N ALA A 404 15.04 19.80 -5.57
CA ALA A 404 15.71 21.09 -5.76
C ALA A 404 14.78 22.13 -6.40
N ALA A 405 13.93 21.73 -7.34
CA ALA A 405 12.91 22.58 -7.93
C ALA A 405 11.85 23.00 -6.90
N ALA A 406 11.42 22.08 -6.04
CA ALA A 406 10.50 22.38 -4.94
C ALA A 406 11.10 23.42 -3.97
N TYR A 407 12.37 23.25 -3.57
CA TYR A 407 13.10 24.24 -2.77
C TYR A 407 13.10 25.62 -3.43
N GLN A 408 13.48 25.70 -4.71
CA GLN A 408 13.54 26.96 -5.45
C GLN A 408 12.16 27.63 -5.54
N TRP A 409 11.12 26.86 -5.82
CA TRP A 409 9.76 27.36 -5.90
C TRP A 409 9.27 27.89 -4.55
N LEU A 410 9.52 27.18 -3.45
CA LEU A 410 9.15 27.61 -2.11
C LEU A 410 9.81 28.94 -1.72
N VAL A 411 11.11 29.09 -2.01
CA VAL A 411 11.85 30.34 -1.75
C VAL A 411 11.32 31.49 -2.62
N ALA A 412 11.15 31.25 -3.92
CA ALA A 412 10.69 32.28 -4.85
C ALA A 412 9.28 32.81 -4.53
N ASN A 413 8.43 31.97 -3.94
CA ASN A 413 7.08 32.33 -3.51
C ASN A 413 7.01 32.86 -2.07
N GLY A 414 8.15 33.13 -1.42
CA GLY A 414 8.19 33.70 -0.06
C GLY A 414 7.69 32.74 1.04
N ILE A 415 7.66 31.44 0.78
CA ILE A 415 7.20 30.42 1.73
C ILE A 415 8.37 29.95 2.59
N ALA A 416 9.50 29.57 1.97
CA ALA A 416 10.63 29.01 2.69
C ALA A 416 11.76 30.03 2.91
N GLN A 417 12.35 30.00 4.10
CA GLN A 417 13.63 30.67 4.40
C GLN A 417 14.77 29.88 3.71
N PRO A 418 15.56 30.50 2.82
CA PRO A 418 16.57 29.79 2.03
C PRO A 418 17.58 28.99 2.86
N ASP A 419 18.01 29.52 4.00
CA ASP A 419 19.02 28.92 4.88
C ASP A 419 18.43 28.00 5.97
N ALA A 420 17.12 27.73 5.93
CA ALA A 420 16.41 26.95 6.95
C ALA A 420 15.44 25.91 6.38
N VAL A 421 15.84 25.22 5.29
CA VAL A 421 15.11 24.07 4.75
C VAL A 421 15.75 22.76 5.20
N LEU A 422 14.98 21.89 5.86
CA LEU A 422 15.40 20.55 6.30
C LEU A 422 14.74 19.48 5.44
N LEU A 423 15.51 18.48 5.05
CA LEU A 423 15.00 17.30 4.33
C LEU A 423 14.50 16.23 5.30
N THR A 424 13.44 15.50 4.92
CA THR A 424 13.06 14.27 5.61
C THR A 424 12.31 13.29 4.71
N GLY A 425 12.31 12.02 5.11
CA GLY A 425 11.54 10.97 4.44
C GLY A 425 11.79 9.61 5.07
N GLY A 426 10.84 8.70 4.89
CA GLY A 426 10.91 7.32 5.35
C GLY A 426 11.20 6.35 4.21
N SER A 427 11.97 5.28 4.47
CA SER A 427 12.26 4.23 3.48
C SER A 427 12.93 4.83 2.24
N TYR A 428 12.29 4.75 1.06
CA TYR A 428 12.77 5.40 -0.16
C TYR A 428 12.91 6.93 -0.02
N GLY A 429 12.01 7.61 0.69
CA GLY A 429 12.18 9.04 1.02
C GLY A 429 13.39 9.30 1.93
N GLY A 430 13.75 8.33 2.77
CA GLY A 430 14.99 8.36 3.55
C GLY A 430 16.23 8.25 2.67
N TYR A 431 16.18 7.40 1.63
CA TYR A 431 17.20 7.34 0.59
C TYR A 431 17.32 8.68 -0.14
N LEU A 432 16.21 9.29 -0.55
CA LEU A 432 16.21 10.61 -1.18
C LEU A 432 16.73 11.71 -0.24
N THR A 433 16.48 11.61 1.07
CA THR A 433 17.07 12.52 2.06
C THR A 433 18.60 12.42 2.05
N LEU A 434 19.16 11.20 2.07
CA LEU A 434 20.62 11.00 1.99
C LEU A 434 21.19 11.49 0.65
N GLN A 435 20.49 11.23 -0.46
CA GLN A 435 20.91 11.68 -1.79
C GLN A 435 20.88 13.20 -1.93
N GLY A 436 19.83 13.86 -1.42
CA GLY A 436 19.72 15.32 -1.41
C GLY A 436 20.88 15.96 -0.65
N LEU A 437 21.17 15.47 0.56
CA LEU A 437 22.30 15.94 1.38
C LEU A 437 23.65 15.71 0.71
N GLY A 438 23.84 14.58 0.02
CA GLY A 438 25.10 14.25 -0.63
C GLY A 438 25.34 14.98 -1.96
N ARG A 439 24.28 15.19 -2.76
CA ARG A 439 24.38 15.70 -4.13
C ARG A 439 24.14 17.21 -4.25
N ARG A 440 23.38 17.79 -3.31
CA ARG A 440 23.01 19.22 -3.30
C ARG A 440 23.13 19.82 -1.88
N PRO A 441 24.26 19.61 -1.16
CA PRO A 441 24.40 20.04 0.24
C PRO A 441 24.17 21.54 0.46
N GLU A 442 24.37 22.36 -0.57
CA GLU A 442 24.19 23.81 -0.54
C GLU A 442 22.75 24.28 -0.36
N LEU A 443 21.75 23.40 -0.59
CA LEU A 443 20.33 23.76 -0.52
C LEU A 443 19.71 23.49 0.87
N TRP A 444 20.39 22.73 1.73
CA TRP A 444 19.76 22.16 2.92
C TRP A 444 20.47 22.58 4.20
N ALA A 445 19.69 22.98 5.20
CA ALA A 445 20.20 23.20 6.56
C ALA A 445 20.56 21.87 7.28
N GLY A 446 20.07 20.74 6.77
CA GLY A 446 20.24 19.41 7.33
C GLY A 446 19.13 18.45 6.89
N GLY A 447 19.11 17.24 7.47
CA GLY A 447 18.04 16.29 7.17
C GLY A 447 17.90 15.12 8.15
N MET A 448 16.73 14.51 8.12
CA MET A 448 16.32 13.37 8.96
C MET A 448 15.91 12.20 8.06
N ALA A 449 16.83 11.24 7.90
CA ALA A 449 16.59 10.03 7.11
C ALA A 449 16.04 8.91 8.01
N VAL A 450 14.79 8.51 7.79
CA VAL A 450 14.09 7.51 8.62
C VAL A 450 14.08 6.17 7.90
N VAL A 451 14.55 5.10 8.56
CA VAL A 451 14.63 3.73 8.00
C VAL A 451 15.13 3.69 6.54
N ALA A 452 16.16 4.51 6.26
CA ALA A 452 16.60 4.80 4.91
C ALA A 452 17.34 3.62 4.26
N ILE A 453 17.21 3.53 2.94
CA ILE A 453 18.06 2.66 2.12
C ILE A 453 19.38 3.39 1.92
N ALA A 454 20.41 3.00 2.67
CA ALA A 454 21.73 3.62 2.59
C ALA A 454 22.64 2.96 1.53
N ASP A 455 22.44 1.66 1.28
CA ASP A 455 23.21 0.88 0.30
C ASP A 455 22.30 -0.20 -0.32
N TRP A 456 22.09 -0.08 -1.63
CA TRP A 456 21.22 -0.98 -2.40
C TRP A 456 21.80 -2.39 -2.57
N THR A 457 23.12 -2.55 -2.54
CA THR A 457 23.79 -3.85 -2.66
C THR A 457 23.63 -4.62 -1.35
N LEU A 458 23.95 -3.98 -0.22
CA LEU A 458 23.75 -4.58 1.11
C LEU A 458 22.28 -4.92 1.37
N MET A 459 21.36 -4.03 0.98
CA MET A 459 19.92 -4.32 1.08
C MET A 459 19.53 -5.54 0.22
N TYR A 460 20.09 -5.67 -0.99
CA TYR A 460 19.80 -6.82 -1.85
C TYR A 460 20.26 -8.14 -1.23
N GLU A 461 21.44 -8.14 -0.61
CA GLU A 461 22.02 -9.31 0.05
C GLU A 461 21.22 -9.74 1.29
N ASP A 462 20.76 -8.78 2.10
CA ASP A 462 20.12 -9.04 3.40
C ASP A 462 18.59 -9.21 3.32
N GLN A 463 17.93 -8.73 2.27
CA GLN A 463 16.46 -8.80 2.16
C GLN A 463 15.95 -10.19 1.73
N ALA A 464 14.69 -10.46 2.06
CA ALA A 464 13.97 -11.66 1.62
C ALA A 464 13.89 -11.76 0.08
N GLU A 465 13.91 -12.98 -0.46
CA GLU A 465 13.88 -13.23 -1.91
C GLU A 465 12.65 -12.62 -2.60
N THR A 466 11.53 -12.50 -1.89
CA THR A 466 10.31 -11.82 -2.36
C THR A 466 10.55 -10.34 -2.68
N LEU A 467 11.38 -9.64 -1.88
CA LEU A 467 11.72 -8.24 -2.07
C LEU A 467 12.83 -8.04 -3.12
N ARG A 468 13.70 -9.04 -3.31
CA ARG A 468 14.73 -9.02 -4.37
C ARG A 468 14.11 -8.95 -5.76
N GLY A 469 12.97 -9.59 -5.99
CA GLY A 469 12.23 -9.51 -7.25
C GLY A 469 11.84 -8.06 -7.60
N TYR A 470 11.32 -7.33 -6.62
CA TYR A 470 10.98 -5.92 -6.79
C TYR A 470 12.20 -5.07 -7.10
N GLN A 471 13.31 -5.27 -6.36
CA GLN A 471 14.55 -4.54 -6.62
C GLN A 471 15.12 -4.84 -8.03
N ARG A 472 15.10 -6.10 -8.48
CA ARG A 472 15.51 -6.46 -9.86
C ARG A 472 14.70 -5.69 -10.90
N SER A 473 13.39 -5.55 -10.68
CA SER A 473 12.52 -4.77 -11.57
C SER A 473 12.88 -3.28 -11.58
N LEU A 474 13.17 -2.69 -10.41
CA LEU A 474 13.53 -1.27 -10.31
C LEU A 474 14.86 -0.93 -11.00
N PHE A 475 15.84 -1.83 -10.94
CA PHE A 475 17.18 -1.60 -11.51
C PHE A 475 17.41 -2.26 -12.88
N GLY A 476 16.50 -3.12 -13.34
CA GLY A 476 16.67 -3.88 -14.57
C GLY A 476 17.68 -5.03 -14.47
N GLY A 477 17.95 -5.53 -13.26
CA GLY A 477 18.88 -6.64 -13.02
C GLY A 477 19.34 -6.76 -11.57
N THR A 478 20.12 -7.80 -11.28
CA THR A 478 20.79 -7.96 -9.97
C THR A 478 22.01 -7.04 -9.85
N PRO A 479 22.46 -6.70 -8.62
CA PRO A 479 23.69 -5.94 -8.42
C PRO A 479 24.90 -6.54 -9.16
N ASP A 480 25.04 -7.87 -9.15
CA ASP A 480 26.13 -8.58 -9.83
C ASP A 480 26.04 -8.52 -11.35
N GLU A 481 24.84 -8.59 -11.92
CA GLU A 481 24.62 -8.43 -13.37
C GLU A 481 24.97 -7.01 -13.79
N LEU A 482 24.46 -6.01 -13.07
CA LEU A 482 24.72 -4.60 -13.36
C LEU A 482 26.21 -4.27 -13.22
N ALA A 483 26.88 -4.79 -12.19
CA ALA A 483 28.32 -4.64 -12.02
C ALA A 483 29.14 -5.38 -13.10
N ARG A 484 28.62 -6.48 -13.66
CA ARG A 484 29.26 -7.18 -14.80
C ARG A 484 29.06 -6.41 -16.10
N THR A 485 27.84 -5.95 -16.39
CA THR A 485 27.53 -5.13 -17.56
C THR A 485 28.36 -3.85 -17.56
N ALA A 486 28.41 -3.13 -16.43
CA ALA A 486 29.24 -1.94 -16.28
C ALA A 486 30.75 -2.21 -16.52
N ARG A 487 31.24 -3.40 -16.16
CA ARG A 487 32.63 -3.83 -16.45
C ARG A 487 32.84 -4.21 -17.92
N GLN A 488 31.83 -4.77 -18.58
CA GLN A 488 31.90 -5.19 -19.98
C GLN A 488 31.77 -4.01 -20.95
N GLU A 489 30.98 -3.01 -20.60
CA GLU A 489 30.78 -1.76 -21.35
C GLU A 489 31.95 -0.76 -21.18
N GLN A 490 32.93 -1.07 -20.33
CA GLN A 490 34.18 -0.31 -20.27
C GLN A 490 35.00 -0.49 -21.56
N PRO A 491 35.41 0.61 -22.23
CA PRO A 491 36.26 0.55 -23.42
C PRO A 491 37.56 -0.24 -23.17
N ASP A 492 38.00 -1.02 -24.16
CA ASP A 492 39.14 -1.95 -24.06
C ASP A 492 40.46 -1.35 -23.53
N HIS A 493 40.63 -0.03 -23.62
CA HIS A 493 41.80 0.69 -23.12
C HIS A 493 41.86 0.81 -21.58
N LEU A 494 40.84 0.36 -20.84
CA LEU A 494 40.80 0.34 -19.38
C LEU A 494 40.90 -1.07 -18.76
N ARG A 495 40.91 -2.15 -19.56
CA ARG A 495 40.89 -3.55 -19.08
C ARG A 495 42.20 -4.05 -18.42
N GLY A 496 43.22 -3.19 -18.26
CA GLY A 496 44.55 -3.58 -17.76
C GLY A 496 45.14 -2.76 -16.62
N ALA A 497 44.42 -1.77 -16.06
CA ALA A 497 44.96 -0.93 -14.99
C ALA A 497 44.47 -1.38 -13.60
N ASN A 498 45.41 -1.75 -12.74
CA ASN A 498 45.25 -2.03 -11.31
C ASN A 498 44.42 -0.92 -10.61
N PRO A 499 43.37 -1.22 -9.82
CA PRO A 499 42.37 -0.23 -9.40
C PRO A 499 42.87 0.59 -8.21
N ARG A 500 43.80 1.52 -8.43
CA ARG A 500 44.06 2.66 -7.54
C ARG A 500 44.50 3.85 -8.40
N ALA A 501 43.80 4.98 -8.22
CA ALA A 501 43.95 6.26 -8.91
C ALA A 501 43.24 6.37 -10.27
N GLY A 502 42.45 7.44 -10.43
CA GLY A 502 41.43 7.59 -11.46
C GLY A 502 41.79 8.40 -12.72
N ALA A 503 40.71 8.83 -13.40
CA ALA A 503 40.53 9.56 -14.67
C ALA A 503 40.32 8.63 -15.91
N GLY A 504 39.36 8.81 -16.82
CA GLY A 504 38.25 9.77 -16.99
C GLY A 504 37.74 9.75 -18.46
N ASN A 505 36.42 9.86 -18.70
CA ASN A 505 35.81 10.23 -20.00
C ASN A 505 34.43 10.91 -19.74
N PRO A 506 34.02 11.98 -20.47
CA PRO A 506 33.01 12.92 -20.02
C PRO A 506 31.63 12.61 -20.64
N ARG A 507 30.74 12.06 -19.81
CA ARG A 507 29.25 12.11 -19.89
C ARG A 507 28.58 11.14 -18.91
N GLN A 508 29.36 10.31 -18.20
CA GLN A 508 28.91 9.42 -17.12
C GLN A 508 29.81 9.49 -15.88
N GLN A 509 30.23 10.69 -15.46
CA GLN A 509 30.89 10.87 -14.18
C GLN A 509 29.96 11.59 -13.20
N ARG A 510 29.39 10.85 -12.26
CA ARG A 510 29.36 11.28 -10.86
C ARG A 510 30.06 10.21 -10.02
N HIS A 511 30.98 10.73 -9.21
CA HIS A 511 32.05 10.06 -8.47
C HIS A 511 31.54 9.32 -7.21
N PRO A 512 32.40 8.50 -6.56
CA PRO A 512 31.98 7.52 -5.55
C PRO A 512 31.59 8.20 -4.23
N LEU A 513 30.74 7.48 -3.48
CA LEU A 513 30.45 7.61 -2.05
C LEU A 513 31.30 8.67 -1.33
N SER A 514 30.70 9.82 -1.06
CA SER A 514 31.30 10.89 -0.27
C SER A 514 31.34 10.50 1.21
N SER A 515 32.43 10.92 1.86
CA SER A 515 32.56 11.05 3.31
C SER A 515 31.38 11.80 3.92
N PRO A 516 31.03 11.58 5.21
CA PRO A 516 29.85 12.18 5.82
C PRO A 516 29.90 13.71 5.67
N PRO A 517 28.78 14.36 5.28
CA PRO A 517 28.72 15.81 5.23
C PRO A 517 28.91 16.39 6.64
N ASP A 518 29.44 17.62 6.72
CA ASP A 518 29.38 18.47 7.92
C ASP A 518 27.93 18.82 8.36
N ALA A 519 26.93 18.31 7.62
CA ALA A 519 25.52 18.40 7.98
C ALA A 519 25.19 17.44 9.13
N ARG A 520 24.45 17.95 10.13
CA ARG A 520 23.98 17.15 11.28
C ARG A 520 22.94 16.14 10.82
N VAL A 521 23.36 14.93 10.43
CA VAL A 521 22.46 13.80 10.17
C VAL A 521 22.11 13.13 11.50
N ARG A 522 20.82 13.07 11.83
CA ARG A 522 20.32 12.19 12.90
C ARG A 522 19.56 11.03 12.27
N GLY A 523 20.16 9.85 12.30
CA GLY A 523 19.50 8.60 11.89
C GLY A 523 18.78 7.94 13.07
N GLN A 524 17.54 7.52 12.86
CA GLN A 524 16.86 6.58 13.75
C GLN A 524 16.78 5.23 13.04
N ALA A 525 17.70 4.33 13.36
CA ALA A 525 17.61 2.95 12.93
C ALA A 525 16.55 2.26 13.80
N GLN A 526 15.33 2.11 13.27
CA GLN A 526 14.51 1.00 13.71
C GLN A 526 14.99 -0.24 12.95
N LYS A 527 15.36 -1.28 13.70
CA LYS A 527 15.51 -2.62 13.12
C LYS A 527 14.28 -2.92 12.27
N PRO A 528 14.42 -3.63 11.13
CA PRO A 528 13.25 -4.18 10.44
C PRO A 528 12.44 -4.92 11.50
N ARG A 529 11.21 -4.47 11.68
CA ARG A 529 10.25 -4.94 12.68
C ARG A 529 9.06 -5.49 11.96
#